data_AF-A0A3S1FEH2-F1
#
_entry.id   AF-A0A3S1FEH2-F1
#
_cell.length_a   1.000
_cell.length_b   1.000
_cell.length_c   1.000
_cell.angle_alpha   90.00
_cell.angle_beta   90.00
_cell.angle_gamma   90.00
#
_symmetry.space_group_name_H-M   'P 1'
#
loop_
_entity.id
_entity.type
_entity.pdbx_description
1 polymer ?
#
loop_
_entity_poly.entity_id
_entity_poly.type
_entity_poly.pdbx_seq_one_letter_code
_entity_poly.pdbx_strand_id
1 'polypeptide(L)'
;MSVHVTAAPIAFQPDRARIELTLPAGLTIAEMVEMALPGATAPVLERTRVALVKGDGMQVVPRARWHRARPHAGVHVVIRVIPGKSALNSILQILVVVAATAIAGFFAPAIAGSLGITSQFGIGAVKGVLQLGLTALGGLLVNALLPPPGPGKEEKPAYAIAGWQNQFTPDAPVPVPFGTHRYAPPFAASSYIEVVGDVLYTRAVFLHGLGPIDISEEKLGDTLLTKFKEYEIETRHGYPDDQPISLYTNQVIEERIGTDMVCEYPRDATGEILDNQPTEPKPISRFTARDSAWAISIFSFPAGLIKIQEDGDKQARTVTFKRRYRLAGVEAWTNLPDLNIRNKKTVGFFRADRIDFPVRGAYEIEYERTSVSEPKKNEGSQYVLNCTWVVLQSWRPEYPFNYRKPVALTALRIKATHQLNGTLDTFNTLDKRIAPDWDAGSGTWISRATKNPASGALFALRGPGLYRARPDDEIDFPAFQDWHEFCKAKRL
;
A
#
# COMPACT_ATOMS: atom_id res chain seq x y z
N MET A 1 14.37 31.42 -0.67
CA MET A 1 13.98 30.70 0.56
C MET A 1 12.52 30.28 0.43
N SER A 2 12.18 29.02 0.71
CA SER A 2 10.85 28.44 0.48
C SER A 2 10.19 27.94 1.76
N VAL A 3 8.87 27.78 1.68
CA VAL A 3 7.99 27.19 2.69
C VAL A 3 7.27 26.03 2.03
N HIS A 4 7.36 24.84 2.63
CA HIS A 4 6.60 23.69 2.18
C HIS A 4 5.18 23.76 2.74
N VAL A 5 4.19 23.48 1.91
CA VAL A 5 2.78 23.45 2.29
C VAL A 5 2.19 22.10 1.90
N THR A 6 1.52 21.46 2.85
CA THR A 6 0.74 20.24 2.63
C THR A 6 -0.71 20.52 2.96
N ALA A 7 -1.61 20.34 2.01
CA ALA A 7 -3.04 20.44 2.26
C ALA A 7 -3.75 19.09 2.08
N ALA A 8 -4.61 18.71 3.02
CA ALA A 8 -5.49 17.56 2.93
C ALA A 8 -6.95 18.06 2.84
N PRO A 9 -7.47 18.29 1.62
CA PRO A 9 -8.81 18.80 1.39
C PRO A 9 -9.90 17.76 1.68
N ILE A 10 -9.58 16.47 1.54
CA ILE A 10 -10.52 15.37 1.81
C ILE A 10 -10.34 14.89 3.23
N ALA A 11 -11.29 15.27 4.08
CA ALA A 11 -11.33 14.98 5.50
C ALA A 11 -11.21 13.48 5.87
N PHE A 12 -11.75 12.58 5.05
CA PHE A 12 -11.80 11.14 5.34
C PHE A 12 -10.69 10.31 4.69
N GLN A 13 -9.89 10.92 3.80
CA GLN A 13 -8.81 10.26 3.08
C GLN A 13 -7.64 11.23 2.86
N PRO A 14 -6.96 11.66 3.95
CA PRO A 14 -5.92 12.68 3.88
C PRO A 14 -4.77 12.31 2.94
N ASP A 15 -4.51 11.02 2.73
CA ASP A 15 -3.42 10.52 1.87
C ASP A 15 -3.77 10.49 0.38
N ARG A 16 -5.06 10.46 0.04
CA ARG A 16 -5.52 10.26 -1.35
C ARG A 16 -5.77 11.56 -2.12
N ALA A 17 -5.92 12.69 -1.42
CA ALA A 17 -6.08 14.02 -2.05
C ALA A 17 -5.12 15.09 -1.51
N ARG A 18 -4.05 14.67 -0.82
CA ARG A 18 -2.96 15.54 -0.38
C ARG A 18 -2.41 16.40 -1.53
N ILE A 19 -2.37 17.70 -1.34
CA ILE A 19 -1.77 18.70 -2.23
C ILE A 19 -0.45 19.11 -1.57
N GLU A 20 0.65 19.09 -2.32
CA GLU A 20 1.95 19.58 -1.85
C GLU A 20 2.40 20.75 -2.71
N LEU A 21 2.74 21.86 -2.05
CA LEU A 21 3.20 23.08 -2.68
C LEU A 21 4.53 23.50 -2.05
N THR A 22 5.41 24.05 -2.88
CA THR A 22 6.59 24.79 -2.41
C THR A 22 6.40 26.25 -2.77
N LEU A 23 6.15 27.08 -1.75
CA LEU A 23 5.80 28.48 -1.91
C LEU A 23 6.96 29.38 -1.46
N PRO A 24 7.08 30.61 -1.99
CA PRO A 24 8.07 31.56 -1.51
C PRO A 24 7.80 31.94 -0.05
N ALA A 25 8.87 32.07 0.74
CA ALA A 25 8.77 32.62 2.08
C ALA A 25 8.26 34.08 2.04
N GLY A 26 7.49 34.47 3.04
CA GLY A 26 6.92 35.81 3.14
C GLY A 26 5.43 35.90 2.79
N LEU A 27 4.79 34.86 2.24
CA LEU A 27 3.32 34.80 2.12
C LEU A 27 2.65 34.62 3.49
N THR A 28 1.42 35.13 3.62
CA THR A 28 0.54 34.87 4.75
C THR A 28 -0.05 33.48 4.66
N ILE A 29 -0.46 32.92 5.80
CA ILE A 29 -1.21 31.66 5.83
C ILE A 29 -2.51 31.77 5.01
N ALA A 30 -3.16 32.94 5.01
CA ALA A 30 -4.38 33.15 4.21
C ALA A 30 -4.11 32.97 2.71
N GLU A 31 -3.06 33.60 2.17
CA GLU A 31 -2.64 33.44 0.78
C GLU A 31 -2.26 31.97 0.47
N MET A 32 -1.53 31.31 1.38
CA MET A 32 -1.17 29.90 1.21
C MET A 32 -2.41 28.98 1.21
N VAL A 33 -3.42 29.27 2.03
CA VAL A 33 -4.68 28.51 2.06
C VAL A 33 -5.50 28.72 0.79
N GLU A 34 -5.55 29.94 0.26
CA GLU A 34 -6.23 30.25 -1.00
C GLU A 34 -5.57 29.52 -2.18
N MET A 35 -4.24 29.49 -2.22
CA MET A 35 -3.49 28.74 -3.23
C MET A 35 -3.67 27.22 -3.10
N ALA A 36 -3.75 26.71 -1.87
CA ALA A 36 -3.90 25.28 -1.61
C ALA A 36 -5.35 24.77 -1.74
N LEU A 37 -6.34 25.63 -1.51
CA LEU A 37 -7.77 25.33 -1.57
C LEU A 37 -8.50 26.40 -2.41
N PRO A 38 -8.23 26.47 -3.72
CA PRO A 38 -8.82 27.50 -4.58
C PRO A 38 -10.35 27.37 -4.60
N GLY A 39 -11.05 28.47 -4.36
CA GLY A 39 -12.51 28.51 -4.34
C GLY A 39 -13.16 27.92 -3.07
N ALA A 40 -12.40 27.71 -1.99
CA ALA A 40 -12.96 27.24 -0.72
C ALA A 40 -14.03 28.19 -0.18
N THR A 41 -15.25 27.69 0.00
CA THR A 41 -16.37 28.45 0.57
C THR A 41 -16.15 28.73 2.06
N ALA A 42 -16.83 29.76 2.61
CA ALA A 42 -16.73 30.11 4.03
C ALA A 42 -16.95 28.91 5.00
N PRO A 43 -17.93 28.01 4.77
CA PRO A 43 -18.11 26.80 5.59
C PRO A 43 -16.96 25.78 5.49
N VAL A 44 -16.22 25.72 4.37
CA VAL A 44 -15.01 24.90 4.24
C VAL A 44 -13.88 25.52 5.04
N LEU A 45 -13.68 26.83 4.91
CA LEU A 45 -12.65 27.57 5.64
C LEU A 45 -12.88 27.53 7.17
N GLU A 46 -14.12 27.48 7.65
CA GLU A 46 -14.44 27.38 9.10
C GLU A 46 -13.99 26.05 9.69
N ARG A 47 -14.07 25.00 8.87
CA ARG A 47 -13.62 23.66 9.23
C ARG A 47 -12.15 23.42 8.90
N THR A 48 -11.49 24.38 8.28
CA THR A 48 -10.06 24.26 7.96
C THR A 48 -9.23 24.58 9.21
N ARG A 49 -8.20 23.78 9.44
CA ARG A 49 -7.18 23.97 10.47
C ARG A 49 -5.83 24.07 9.81
N VAL A 50 -5.01 25.01 10.28
CA VAL A 50 -3.63 25.17 9.83
C VAL A 50 -2.70 24.94 11.01
N ALA A 51 -1.70 24.10 10.81
CA ALA A 51 -0.60 23.87 11.74
C ALA A 51 0.72 24.25 11.10
N LEU A 52 1.61 24.85 11.89
CA LEU A 52 3.01 25.09 11.55
C LEU A 52 3.85 24.01 12.22
N VAL A 53 4.71 23.36 11.47
CA VAL A 53 5.57 22.27 11.93
C VAL A 53 7.03 22.63 11.64
N LYS A 54 7.89 22.51 12.65
CA LYS A 54 9.35 22.68 12.50
C LYS A 54 10.06 21.74 13.46
N GLY A 55 10.83 20.80 12.90
CA GLY A 55 11.44 19.71 13.69
C GLY A 55 10.37 18.86 14.38
N ASP A 56 10.43 18.79 15.72
CA ASP A 56 9.44 18.10 16.56
C ASP A 56 8.37 19.05 17.13
N GLY A 57 8.46 20.36 16.86
CA GLY A 57 7.48 21.34 17.30
C GLY A 57 6.31 21.47 16.32
N MET A 58 5.09 21.54 16.87
CA MET A 58 3.86 21.83 16.13
C MET A 58 3.05 22.92 16.83
N GLN A 59 2.53 23.87 16.06
CA GLN A 59 1.62 24.90 16.55
C GLN A 59 0.42 25.08 15.62
N VAL A 60 -0.79 24.91 16.15
CA VAL A 60 -2.03 25.23 15.42
C VAL A 60 -2.25 26.74 15.42
N VAL A 61 -2.50 27.32 14.24
CA VAL A 61 -2.71 28.76 14.08
C VAL A 61 -4.22 29.06 13.98
N PRO A 62 -4.79 29.86 14.91
CA PRO A 62 -6.19 30.26 14.84
C PRO A 62 -6.51 30.99 13.54
N ARG A 63 -7.69 30.74 12.96
CA ARG A 63 -8.13 31.34 11.69
C ARG A 63 -8.06 32.86 11.69
N ALA A 64 -8.40 33.50 12.81
CA ALA A 64 -8.33 34.95 12.98
C ALA A 64 -6.93 35.53 12.73
N ARG A 65 -5.86 34.71 12.78
CA ARG A 65 -4.47 35.17 12.57
C ARG A 65 -3.94 34.86 11.17
N TRP A 66 -4.67 34.14 10.32
CA TRP A 66 -4.13 33.68 9.03
C TRP A 66 -3.72 34.81 8.10
N HIS A 67 -4.43 35.94 8.14
CA HIS A 67 -4.13 37.13 7.34
C HIS A 67 -2.89 37.92 7.81
N ARG A 68 -2.29 37.57 8.95
CA ARG A 68 -1.10 38.26 9.52
C ARG A 68 0.07 37.32 9.77
N ALA A 69 -0.19 36.04 9.97
CA ALA A 69 0.84 35.03 10.22
C ALA A 69 1.59 34.71 8.92
N ARG A 70 2.90 34.97 8.89
CA ARG A 70 3.80 34.67 7.76
C ARG A 70 4.83 33.63 8.20
N PRO A 71 4.71 32.36 7.78
CA PRO A 71 5.67 31.32 8.14
C PRO A 71 7.07 31.66 7.60
N HIS A 72 8.08 31.52 8.45
CA HIS A 72 9.48 31.66 8.03
C HIS A 72 9.92 30.48 7.16
N ALA A 73 10.99 30.69 6.39
CA ALA A 73 11.62 29.65 5.60
C ALA A 73 11.97 28.41 6.44
N GLY A 74 11.73 27.23 5.89
CA GLY A 74 11.97 25.95 6.58
C GLY A 74 10.88 25.53 7.59
N VAL A 75 9.82 26.31 7.75
CA VAL A 75 8.59 25.86 8.45
C VAL A 75 7.72 25.11 7.44
N HIS A 76 7.15 23.98 7.86
CA HIS A 76 6.18 23.22 7.09
C HIS A 76 4.76 23.61 7.51
N VAL A 77 3.95 24.07 6.57
CA VAL A 77 2.55 24.46 6.80
C VAL A 77 1.64 23.28 6.44
N VAL A 78 0.85 22.80 7.39
CA VAL A 78 -0.10 21.71 7.20
C VAL A 78 -1.52 22.25 7.29
N ILE A 79 -2.28 22.12 6.22
CA ILE A 79 -3.67 22.58 6.08
C ILE A 79 -4.57 21.34 6.06
N ARG A 80 -5.55 21.24 6.97
CA ARG A 80 -6.50 20.12 7.03
C ARG A 80 -7.93 20.63 7.09
N VAL A 81 -8.82 20.08 6.26
CA VAL A 81 -10.26 20.34 6.36
C VAL A 81 -10.91 19.28 7.26
N ILE A 82 -11.57 19.70 8.34
CA ILE A 82 -12.28 18.81 9.27
C ILE A 82 -13.64 18.42 8.66
N PRO A 83 -14.08 17.15 8.77
CA PRO A 83 -15.37 16.73 8.23
C PRO A 83 -16.53 17.39 8.98
N GLY A 84 -17.61 17.67 8.25
CA GLY A 84 -18.89 18.16 8.78
C GLY A 84 -20.03 17.21 8.42
N LYS A 85 -21.20 17.36 9.05
CA LYS A 85 -22.35 16.44 8.92
C LYS A 85 -22.90 16.24 7.49
N SER A 86 -22.46 17.01 6.49
CA SER A 86 -22.85 16.89 5.07
C SER A 86 -21.66 16.97 4.11
N ALA A 87 -20.50 16.43 4.48
CA ALA A 87 -19.23 16.65 3.80
C ALA A 87 -19.01 15.93 2.45
N LEU A 88 -19.94 15.09 1.98
CA LEU A 88 -19.72 14.35 0.72
C LEU A 88 -19.84 15.22 -0.55
N ASN A 89 -20.69 16.26 -0.57
CA ASN A 89 -21.04 16.94 -1.81
C ASN A 89 -20.19 18.19 -2.15
N SER A 90 -19.46 18.77 -1.19
CA SER A 90 -18.74 20.04 -1.39
C SER A 90 -17.23 19.90 -1.60
N ILE A 91 -16.71 18.68 -1.58
CA ILE A 91 -15.25 18.41 -1.58
C ILE A 91 -14.76 17.83 -2.93
N LEU A 92 -15.69 17.34 -3.76
CA LEU A 92 -15.39 16.66 -5.04
C LEU A 92 -14.82 17.60 -6.13
N GLN A 93 -14.98 18.93 -6.00
CA GLN A 93 -14.52 19.89 -7.01
C GLN A 93 -13.09 20.43 -6.77
N ILE A 94 -12.51 20.23 -5.58
CA ILE A 94 -11.21 20.84 -5.20
C ILE A 94 -10.01 20.05 -5.78
N LEU A 95 -10.23 18.87 -6.34
CA LEU A 95 -9.16 17.97 -6.81
C LEU A 95 -8.56 18.32 -8.18
N VAL A 96 -9.12 19.25 -8.95
CA VAL A 96 -8.80 19.38 -10.39
C VAL A 96 -7.78 20.47 -10.73
N VAL A 97 -7.42 21.40 -9.82
CA VAL A 97 -6.70 22.62 -10.26
C VAL A 97 -5.23 22.74 -9.81
N VAL A 98 -4.77 22.01 -8.80
CA VAL A 98 -3.48 22.36 -8.16
C VAL A 98 -2.24 21.64 -8.75
N ALA A 99 -2.42 20.74 -9.71
CA ALA A 99 -1.28 20.18 -10.47
C ALA A 99 -0.79 21.12 -11.60
N ALA A 100 -1.61 22.08 -12.06
CA ALA A 100 -1.31 22.88 -13.25
C ALA A 100 -0.48 24.14 -12.99
N THR A 101 -0.55 24.74 -11.79
CA THR A 101 -0.02 26.10 -11.55
C THR A 101 1.34 26.16 -10.84
N ALA A 102 1.86 25.08 -10.27
CA ALA A 102 3.18 25.08 -9.62
C ALA A 102 4.32 24.50 -10.48
N ILE A 103 4.01 23.71 -11.52
CA ILE A 103 5.01 23.12 -12.43
C ILE A 103 5.25 24.00 -13.67
N ALA A 104 4.26 24.80 -14.07
CA ALA A 104 4.33 25.64 -15.26
C ALA A 104 5.43 26.72 -15.22
N GLY A 105 5.87 27.17 -14.04
CA GLY A 105 6.86 28.24 -13.90
C GLY A 105 8.33 27.82 -13.95
N PHE A 106 8.65 26.52 -13.82
CA PHE A 106 10.04 26.08 -13.63
C PHE A 106 10.51 25.00 -14.63
N PHE A 107 9.61 24.37 -15.38
CA PHE A 107 9.94 23.29 -16.34
C PHE A 107 9.48 23.55 -17.79
N ALA A 108 9.02 24.76 -18.10
CA ALA A 108 8.55 25.13 -19.44
C ALA A 108 9.56 24.92 -20.59
N PRO A 109 10.90 24.99 -20.42
CA PRO A 109 11.81 24.78 -21.54
C PRO A 109 12.19 23.31 -21.79
N ALA A 110 12.03 22.40 -20.82
CA ALA A 110 12.69 21.08 -20.87
C ALA A 110 11.80 19.93 -21.37
N ILE A 111 10.47 20.10 -21.40
CA ILE A 111 9.53 19.04 -21.82
C ILE A 111 8.81 19.40 -23.14
N ALA A 112 8.94 20.64 -23.62
CA ALA A 112 8.36 21.07 -24.89
C ALA A 112 9.06 20.46 -26.13
N GLY A 113 10.32 20.01 -26.01
CA GLY A 113 11.13 19.56 -27.14
C GLY A 113 10.91 18.11 -27.61
N SER A 114 10.26 17.25 -26.83
CA SER A 114 10.20 15.79 -27.11
C SER A 114 8.80 15.21 -27.31
N LEU A 115 7.73 16.01 -27.18
CA LEU A 115 6.34 15.53 -27.30
C LEU A 115 5.44 16.33 -28.25
N GLY A 116 5.96 17.32 -29.01
CA GLY A 116 5.25 17.90 -30.15
C GLY A 116 3.92 18.59 -29.85
N ILE A 117 3.71 19.10 -28.63
CA ILE A 117 2.48 19.79 -28.24
C ILE A 117 2.67 21.30 -28.48
N THR A 118 2.18 21.81 -29.61
CA THR A 118 1.98 23.24 -29.82
C THR A 118 0.68 23.69 -29.14
N SER A 119 0.81 24.69 -28.29
CA SER A 119 -0.25 25.34 -27.51
C SER A 119 -1.35 25.96 -28.36
N GLN A 120 -2.60 25.77 -27.91
CA GLN A 120 -3.84 26.55 -28.12
C GLN A 120 -4.99 25.63 -28.53
N PHE A 121 -6.18 25.89 -27.97
CA PHE A 121 -7.46 25.17 -28.09
C PHE A 121 -7.72 24.07 -27.05
N GLY A 122 -8.76 24.29 -26.21
CA GLY A 122 -9.31 23.25 -25.33
C GLY A 122 -9.94 23.65 -24.00
N ILE A 123 -10.46 24.89 -23.82
CA ILE A 123 -11.40 25.17 -22.72
C ILE A 123 -12.75 24.60 -23.13
N GLY A 124 -13.11 23.41 -22.63
CA GLY A 124 -14.49 22.92 -22.70
C GLY A 124 -14.66 21.41 -22.93
N ALA A 125 -14.48 20.61 -21.86
CA ALA A 125 -15.12 19.29 -21.70
C ALA A 125 -14.88 18.69 -20.30
N VAL A 126 -15.23 19.40 -19.21
CA VAL A 126 -15.25 18.77 -17.87
C VAL A 126 -16.63 18.17 -17.61
N LYS A 127 -16.93 17.07 -18.31
CA LYS A 127 -18.04 16.16 -18.00
C LYS A 127 -17.61 14.72 -18.27
N GLY A 128 -16.67 14.24 -17.48
CA GLY A 128 -16.29 12.82 -17.39
C GLY A 128 -16.38 12.39 -15.93
N VAL A 129 -17.28 11.45 -15.67
CA VAL A 129 -17.60 10.86 -14.37
C VAL A 129 -16.34 10.44 -13.61
N LEU A 130 -15.96 11.19 -12.57
CA LEU A 130 -15.02 10.75 -11.54
C LEU A 130 -15.78 9.84 -10.57
N GLN A 131 -16.03 8.61 -11.01
CA GLN A 131 -16.44 7.52 -10.11
C GLN A 131 -15.24 7.18 -9.24
N LEU A 132 -15.11 7.88 -8.12
CA LEU A 132 -14.17 7.53 -7.05
C LEU A 132 -14.43 6.08 -6.65
N GLY A 133 -13.44 5.22 -6.93
CA GLY A 133 -13.39 3.82 -6.51
C GLY A 133 -13.41 3.74 -4.99
N LEU A 134 -14.61 3.62 -4.45
CA LEU A 134 -14.93 3.55 -3.04
C LEU A 134 -15.15 2.07 -2.66
N THR A 135 -14.09 1.33 -2.35
CA THR A 135 -14.17 0.01 -1.67
C THR A 135 -12.77 -0.40 -1.20
N ALA A 136 -12.50 -0.41 0.11
CA ALA A 136 -12.74 -1.51 1.06
C ALA A 136 -11.52 -2.45 1.15
N LEU A 137 -10.63 -2.14 2.10
CA LEU A 137 -9.77 -3.14 2.73
C LEU A 137 -10.67 -4.21 3.34
N GLY A 138 -10.53 -5.45 2.89
CA GLY A 138 -11.11 -6.62 3.55
C GLY A 138 -12.33 -7.22 2.84
N GLY A 139 -12.12 -8.41 2.29
CA GLY A 139 -13.19 -9.39 2.06
C GLY A 139 -13.99 -9.21 0.77
N LEU A 140 -13.46 -9.75 -0.33
CA LEU A 140 -14.13 -10.63 -1.30
C LEU A 140 -13.14 -10.89 -2.45
N LEU A 141 -13.26 -12.06 -3.11
CA LEU A 141 -12.34 -12.66 -4.11
C LEU A 141 -11.29 -13.65 -3.58
N VAL A 142 -11.60 -14.39 -2.51
CA VAL A 142 -10.88 -15.65 -2.21
C VAL A 142 -11.01 -16.63 -3.40
N ASN A 143 -12.17 -16.67 -4.05
CA ASN A 143 -12.46 -17.60 -5.15
C ASN A 143 -11.69 -17.30 -6.45
N ALA A 144 -11.25 -16.05 -6.68
CA ALA A 144 -10.46 -15.71 -7.88
C ALA A 144 -8.96 -16.00 -7.70
N LEU A 145 -8.51 -16.09 -6.44
CA LEU A 145 -7.15 -16.47 -6.06
C LEU A 145 -7.02 -18.00 -5.89
N LEU A 146 -8.06 -18.68 -5.42
CA LEU A 146 -8.07 -20.13 -5.21
C LEU A 146 -8.92 -20.84 -6.28
N PRO A 147 -8.30 -21.41 -7.33
CA PRO A 147 -9.05 -22.13 -8.34
C PRO A 147 -9.66 -23.43 -7.78
N PRO A 148 -10.90 -23.79 -8.18
CA PRO A 148 -11.47 -25.09 -7.85
C PRO A 148 -10.68 -26.22 -8.55
N PRO A 149 -10.54 -27.41 -7.93
CA PRO A 149 -9.83 -28.53 -8.55
C PRO A 149 -10.54 -28.96 -9.85
N GLY A 150 -9.79 -29.02 -10.96
CA GLY A 150 -10.29 -29.55 -12.23
C GLY A 150 -10.42 -31.09 -12.21
N PRO A 151 -11.30 -31.68 -13.03
CA PRO A 151 -11.43 -33.14 -13.13
C PRO A 151 -10.29 -33.74 -13.96
N GLY A 152 -9.49 -34.65 -13.37
CA GLY A 152 -8.44 -35.43 -14.05
C GLY A 152 -7.05 -35.36 -13.39
N LYS A 153 -6.33 -36.48 -13.33
CA LYS A 153 -5.14 -36.76 -12.48
C LYS A 153 -3.93 -35.79 -12.58
N GLU A 154 -3.26 -35.67 -11.41
CA GLU A 154 -1.82 -35.43 -11.14
C GLU A 154 -1.11 -34.13 -11.57
N GLU A 155 -1.80 -33.01 -11.80
CA GLU A 155 -1.13 -31.70 -11.75
C GLU A 155 -1.32 -31.05 -10.37
N LYS A 156 -0.23 -30.55 -9.78
CA LYS A 156 -0.29 -29.88 -8.46
C LYS A 156 -1.17 -28.62 -8.58
N PRO A 157 -2.20 -28.44 -7.72
CA PRO A 157 -3.07 -27.29 -7.80
C PRO A 157 -2.28 -25.99 -7.55
N ALA A 158 -2.74 -24.88 -8.14
CA ALA A 158 -2.21 -23.57 -7.79
C ALA A 158 -2.61 -23.21 -6.36
N TYR A 159 -1.62 -22.76 -5.58
CA TYR A 159 -1.80 -22.26 -4.23
C TYR A 159 -1.80 -20.74 -4.26
N ALA A 160 -2.64 -20.12 -3.44
CA ALA A 160 -2.65 -18.68 -3.27
C ALA A 160 -2.89 -18.31 -1.82
N ILE A 161 -2.27 -17.21 -1.39
CA ILE A 161 -2.46 -16.68 -0.06
C ILE A 161 -3.49 -15.55 -0.16
N ALA A 162 -4.63 -15.75 0.49
CA ALA A 162 -5.77 -14.85 0.42
C ALA A 162 -5.58 -13.61 1.32
N GLY A 163 -4.81 -13.75 2.40
CA GLY A 163 -4.57 -12.68 3.38
C GLY A 163 -3.97 -13.24 4.68
N TRP A 164 -3.97 -12.40 5.70
CA TRP A 164 -3.38 -12.66 7.02
C TRP A 164 -4.39 -12.33 8.13
N GLN A 165 -4.27 -12.99 9.28
CA GLN A 165 -5.10 -12.69 10.46
C GLN A 165 -4.54 -11.56 11.36
N ASN A 166 -3.28 -11.15 11.18
CA ASN A 166 -2.70 -10.01 11.91
C ASN A 166 -3.51 -8.73 11.68
N GLN A 167 -3.55 -7.88 12.70
CA GLN A 167 -4.32 -6.65 12.64
C GLN A 167 -3.64 -5.61 11.75
N PHE A 168 -4.44 -4.93 10.92
CA PHE A 168 -4.04 -3.75 10.18
C PHE A 168 -4.66 -2.52 10.84
N THR A 169 -3.86 -1.78 11.61
CA THR A 169 -4.31 -0.66 12.45
C THR A 169 -3.62 0.65 12.02
N PRO A 170 -4.02 1.24 10.88
CA PRO A 170 -3.48 2.52 10.44
C PRO A 170 -3.77 3.61 11.48
N ASP A 171 -2.86 4.57 11.60
CA ASP A 171 -2.90 5.70 12.55
C ASP A 171 -2.92 5.32 14.05
N ALA A 172 -2.79 4.04 14.40
CA ALA A 172 -2.67 3.62 15.78
C ALA A 172 -1.29 4.01 16.37
N PRO A 173 -1.20 4.23 17.70
CA PRO A 173 0.08 4.44 18.36
C PRO A 173 1.04 3.26 18.15
N VAL A 174 2.33 3.56 18.00
CA VAL A 174 3.37 2.52 17.91
C VAL A 174 3.41 1.71 19.22
N PRO A 175 3.30 0.37 19.17
CA PRO A 175 3.32 -0.47 20.36
C PRO A 175 4.62 -0.35 21.18
N VAL A 176 4.49 -0.57 22.50
CA VAL A 176 5.63 -0.72 23.41
C VAL A 176 5.36 -1.90 24.35
N PRO A 177 5.61 -3.15 23.92
CA PRO A 177 5.49 -4.29 24.82
C PRO A 177 6.53 -4.17 25.94
N PHE A 178 6.11 -4.28 27.19
CA PHE A 178 6.98 -4.34 28.37
C PHE A 178 7.11 -5.77 28.84
N GLY A 179 8.29 -6.19 29.30
CA GLY A 179 8.48 -7.56 29.78
C GLY A 179 8.68 -8.58 28.67
N THR A 180 8.14 -9.79 28.87
CA THR A 180 8.27 -10.93 27.94
C THR A 180 6.89 -11.46 27.59
N HIS A 181 6.49 -11.32 26.33
CA HIS A 181 5.15 -11.68 25.88
C HIS A 181 5.17 -12.45 24.57
N ARG A 182 4.28 -13.43 24.47
CA ARG A 182 3.82 -13.92 23.18
C ARG A 182 2.98 -12.82 22.56
N TYR A 183 3.49 -12.19 21.51
CA TYR A 183 2.90 -10.99 20.92
C TYR A 183 2.61 -11.23 19.44
N ALA A 184 1.43 -10.81 19.00
CA ALA A 184 1.03 -10.77 17.61
C ALA A 184 1.16 -9.33 17.11
N PRO A 185 2.28 -8.95 16.47
CA PRO A 185 2.49 -7.59 16.01
C PRO A 185 1.49 -7.19 14.92
N PRO A 186 0.97 -5.94 14.91
CA PRO A 186 0.22 -5.42 13.79
C PRO A 186 1.11 -5.26 12.56
N PHE A 187 0.48 -5.08 11.40
CA PHE A 187 1.20 -4.74 10.17
C PHE A 187 1.91 -3.38 10.28
N ALA A 188 3.18 -3.36 9.87
CA ALA A 188 3.93 -2.12 9.68
C ALA A 188 3.62 -1.45 8.33
N ALA A 189 3.29 -2.25 7.32
CA ALA A 189 2.86 -1.83 5.99
C ALA A 189 1.85 -2.85 5.44
N SER A 190 1.02 -2.45 4.47
CA SER A 190 0.10 -3.38 3.81
C SER A 190 0.86 -4.54 3.16
N SER A 191 0.40 -5.77 3.36
CA SER A 191 0.92 -6.92 2.63
C SER A 191 0.53 -6.85 1.16
N TYR A 192 1.33 -7.44 0.28
CA TYR A 192 0.99 -7.57 -1.14
C TYR A 192 1.43 -8.91 -1.71
N ILE A 193 0.83 -9.26 -2.84
CA ILE A 193 1.11 -10.50 -3.57
C ILE A 193 2.27 -10.26 -4.55
N GLU A 194 3.21 -11.19 -4.66
CA GLU A 194 4.27 -11.15 -5.65
C GLU A 194 4.16 -12.39 -6.54
N VAL A 195 4.14 -12.20 -7.87
CA VAL A 195 4.13 -13.30 -8.83
C VAL A 195 5.51 -13.44 -9.43
N VAL A 196 6.15 -14.60 -9.25
CA VAL A 196 7.44 -14.95 -9.86
C VAL A 196 7.22 -16.15 -10.78
N GLY A 197 7.25 -15.91 -12.08
CA GLY A 197 6.87 -16.92 -13.06
C GLY A 197 5.39 -17.27 -12.92
N ASP A 198 5.09 -18.50 -12.50
CA ASP A 198 3.74 -18.99 -12.21
C ASP A 198 3.46 -19.13 -10.70
N VAL A 199 4.43 -18.80 -9.85
CA VAL A 199 4.38 -19.01 -8.41
C VAL A 199 3.97 -17.72 -7.72
N LEU A 200 3.09 -17.86 -6.73
CA LEU A 200 2.61 -16.76 -5.90
C LEU A 200 3.38 -16.72 -4.58
N TYR A 201 3.87 -15.54 -4.22
CA TYR A 201 4.44 -15.21 -2.93
C TYR A 201 3.56 -14.13 -2.27
N THR A 202 3.59 -14.04 -0.95
CA THR A 202 3.10 -12.87 -0.22
C THR A 202 4.27 -12.21 0.48
N ARG A 203 4.29 -10.88 0.50
CA ARG A 203 5.22 -10.09 1.29
C ARG A 203 4.46 -9.32 2.36
N ALA A 204 4.99 -9.33 3.58
CA ALA A 204 4.40 -8.69 4.75
C ALA A 204 5.50 -8.14 5.65
N VAL A 205 5.20 -7.06 6.39
CA VAL A 205 6.08 -6.54 7.43
C VAL A 205 5.25 -6.28 8.67
N PHE A 206 5.75 -6.71 9.82
CA PHE A 206 5.10 -6.62 11.11
C PHE A 206 5.86 -5.66 12.04
N LEU A 207 5.12 -4.85 12.79
CA LEU A 207 5.64 -3.85 13.73
C LEU A 207 5.59 -4.39 15.15
N HIS A 208 6.74 -4.78 15.70
CA HIS A 208 6.85 -5.24 17.10
C HIS A 208 6.76 -4.07 18.09
N GLY A 209 7.12 -2.87 17.64
CA GLY A 209 7.00 -1.64 18.41
C GLY A 209 8.28 -0.80 18.40
N LEU A 210 8.37 0.14 19.33
CA LEU A 210 9.61 0.89 19.55
C LEU A 210 10.72 -0.08 19.96
N GLY A 211 11.90 0.05 19.35
CA GLY A 211 13.07 -0.75 19.71
C GLY A 211 13.87 -0.17 20.89
N PRO A 212 14.87 -0.92 21.39
CA PRO A 212 15.21 -2.28 20.99
C PRO A 212 14.29 -3.35 21.63
N ILE A 213 14.01 -4.42 20.89
CA ILE A 213 13.25 -5.61 21.32
C ILE A 213 14.02 -6.86 20.91
N ASP A 214 14.24 -7.79 21.84
CA ASP A 214 14.72 -9.12 21.51
C ASP A 214 13.53 -9.98 21.05
N ILE A 215 13.61 -10.49 19.82
CA ILE A 215 12.52 -11.17 19.11
C ILE A 215 12.97 -12.61 18.87
N SER A 216 12.12 -13.57 19.22
CA SER A 216 12.43 -14.99 19.09
C SER A 216 11.17 -15.84 18.90
N GLU A 217 11.33 -17.12 18.61
CA GLU A 217 10.23 -18.10 18.50
C GLU A 217 9.11 -17.67 17.56
N GLU A 218 9.47 -17.36 16.32
CA GLU A 218 8.53 -16.97 15.27
C GLU A 218 7.56 -18.11 14.96
N LYS A 219 6.27 -17.80 14.96
CA LYS A 219 5.18 -18.75 14.72
C LYS A 219 4.14 -18.16 13.77
N LEU A 220 3.45 -19.07 13.08
CA LEU A 220 2.14 -18.83 12.46
C LEU A 220 1.12 -19.64 13.25
N GLY A 221 0.21 -18.96 13.94
CA GLY A 221 -0.65 -19.59 14.95
C GLY A 221 0.19 -20.26 16.04
N ASP A 222 -0.01 -21.55 16.25
CA ASP A 222 0.77 -22.34 17.22
C ASP A 222 2.03 -23.00 16.64
N THR A 223 2.23 -22.92 15.32
CA THR A 223 3.28 -23.65 14.60
C THR A 223 4.53 -22.78 14.40
N LEU A 224 5.69 -23.26 14.84
CA LEU A 224 6.98 -22.60 14.59
C LEU A 224 7.22 -22.40 13.10
N LEU A 225 7.67 -21.21 12.72
CA LEU A 225 7.88 -20.82 11.33
C LEU A 225 8.87 -21.75 10.62
N THR A 226 9.87 -22.24 11.35
CA THR A 226 10.90 -23.18 10.87
C THR A 226 10.35 -24.53 10.40
N LYS A 227 9.10 -24.88 10.75
CA LYS A 227 8.42 -26.09 10.27
C LYS A 227 7.89 -25.93 8.84
N PHE A 228 7.70 -24.70 8.38
CA PHE A 228 7.29 -24.44 7.00
C PHE A 228 8.51 -24.41 6.08
N LYS A 229 8.25 -24.56 4.78
CA LYS A 229 9.27 -24.47 3.72
C LYS A 229 9.01 -23.25 2.84
N GLU A 230 10.04 -22.82 2.11
CA GLU A 230 9.93 -21.76 1.09
C GLU A 230 9.48 -20.40 1.67
N TYR A 231 10.12 -19.98 2.76
CA TYR A 231 9.97 -18.64 3.31
C TYR A 231 11.34 -17.95 3.45
N GLU A 232 11.33 -16.63 3.36
CA GLU A 232 12.43 -15.76 3.73
C GLU A 232 11.94 -14.86 4.87
N ILE A 233 12.79 -14.67 5.88
CA ILE A 233 12.52 -13.81 7.04
C ILE A 233 13.71 -12.88 7.24
N GLU A 234 13.41 -11.65 7.59
CA GLU A 234 14.39 -10.64 7.97
C GLU A 234 13.85 -9.88 9.18
N THR A 235 14.63 -9.88 10.26
CA THR A 235 14.23 -9.25 11.52
C THR A 235 15.18 -8.11 11.85
N ARG A 236 14.58 -6.98 12.20
CA ARG A 236 15.23 -5.79 12.72
C ARG A 236 14.80 -5.61 14.17
N HIS A 237 15.74 -5.56 15.11
CA HIS A 237 15.45 -5.45 16.54
C HIS A 237 15.11 -4.03 17.00
N GLY A 238 15.30 -3.04 16.13
CA GLY A 238 15.03 -1.63 16.38
C GLY A 238 16.15 -0.92 17.13
N TYR A 239 17.41 -1.31 16.87
CA TYR A 239 18.57 -0.50 17.24
C TYR A 239 18.75 0.70 16.28
N PRO A 240 19.42 1.79 16.71
CA PRO A 240 19.64 2.96 15.88
C PRO A 240 20.47 2.70 14.61
N ASP A 241 21.39 1.75 14.66
CA ASP A 241 22.33 1.35 13.61
C ASP A 241 21.85 0.15 12.76
N ASP A 242 20.69 -0.40 13.09
CA ASP A 242 20.05 -1.45 12.30
C ASP A 242 19.84 -1.00 10.85
N GLN A 243 20.22 -1.86 9.92
CA GLN A 243 20.06 -1.61 8.49
C GLN A 243 18.57 -1.62 8.09
N PRO A 244 18.19 -0.89 7.02
CA PRO A 244 16.86 -0.98 6.43
C PRO A 244 16.55 -2.41 5.97
N ILE A 245 15.33 -2.88 6.21
CA ILE A 245 14.89 -4.18 5.71
C ILE A 245 14.92 -4.24 4.17
N SER A 246 15.43 -5.34 3.65
CA SER A 246 15.66 -5.63 2.23
C SER A 246 14.55 -6.49 1.58
N LEU A 247 13.74 -7.20 2.37
CA LEU A 247 12.62 -8.00 1.88
C LEU A 247 11.39 -7.15 1.50
N TYR A 248 11.32 -5.89 1.93
CA TYR A 248 10.23 -4.98 1.59
C TYR A 248 10.79 -3.56 1.44
N THR A 249 11.21 -3.21 0.23
CA THR A 249 12.01 -2.00 -0.06
C THR A 249 11.23 -0.85 -0.68
N ASN A 250 10.04 -1.11 -1.21
CA ASN A 250 9.24 -0.11 -1.93
C ASN A 250 7.86 0.02 -1.30
N GLN A 251 7.23 1.19 -1.44
CA GLN A 251 5.83 1.36 -1.10
C GLN A 251 4.94 0.72 -2.17
N VAL A 252 4.05 -0.17 -1.75
CA VAL A 252 3.11 -0.86 -2.63
C VAL A 252 1.69 -0.60 -2.15
N ILE A 253 0.86 -0.08 -3.05
CA ILE A 253 -0.58 0.07 -2.83
C ILE A 253 -1.27 -0.94 -3.73
N GLU A 254 -1.83 -1.98 -3.11
CA GLU A 254 -2.51 -3.07 -3.82
C GLU A 254 -4.03 -2.85 -3.82
N GLU A 255 -4.64 -2.89 -5.00
CA GLU A 255 -6.09 -2.89 -5.19
C GLU A 255 -6.52 -4.24 -5.77
N ARG A 256 -7.57 -4.85 -5.20
CA ARG A 256 -8.17 -6.09 -5.71
C ARG A 256 -9.33 -5.74 -6.63
N ILE A 257 -9.31 -6.28 -7.84
CA ILE A 257 -10.24 -5.94 -8.93
C ILE A 257 -11.26 -7.06 -9.17
N GLY A 258 -10.79 -8.27 -9.46
CA GLY A 258 -11.63 -9.46 -9.74
C GLY A 258 -12.61 -9.29 -10.89
N THR A 259 -12.17 -8.69 -11.99
CA THR A 259 -13.00 -8.53 -13.19
C THR A 259 -12.58 -9.53 -14.25
N ASP A 260 -13.54 -10.26 -14.80
CA ASP A 260 -13.27 -11.23 -15.88
C ASP A 260 -12.94 -10.52 -17.18
N MET A 261 -11.90 -11.02 -17.85
CA MET A 261 -11.43 -10.51 -19.12
C MET A 261 -12.02 -11.34 -20.26
N VAL A 262 -13.04 -10.79 -20.92
CA VAL A 262 -13.84 -11.49 -21.93
C VAL A 262 -13.69 -10.86 -23.31
N CYS A 263 -13.78 -11.70 -24.34
CA CYS A 263 -13.88 -11.33 -25.74
C CYS A 263 -14.81 -12.38 -26.37
N GLU A 264 -16.10 -12.09 -26.38
CA GLU A 264 -17.14 -13.02 -26.80
C GLU A 264 -17.48 -12.81 -28.26
N TYR A 265 -17.98 -13.85 -28.92
CA TYR A 265 -18.53 -13.69 -30.26
C TYR A 265 -19.81 -12.84 -30.21
N PRO A 266 -20.06 -12.01 -31.23
CA PRO A 266 -21.32 -11.31 -31.35
C PRO A 266 -22.47 -12.31 -31.47
N ARG A 267 -23.61 -11.99 -30.85
CA ARG A 267 -24.81 -12.85 -30.82
C ARG A 267 -26.02 -12.11 -31.34
N ASP A 268 -26.94 -12.85 -31.96
CA ASP A 268 -28.24 -12.30 -32.35
C ASP A 268 -29.23 -12.27 -31.17
N ALA A 269 -30.45 -11.80 -31.43
CA ALA A 269 -31.51 -11.71 -30.42
C ALA A 269 -31.98 -13.08 -29.86
N THR A 270 -31.62 -14.18 -30.53
CA THR A 270 -31.92 -15.55 -30.10
C THR A 270 -30.76 -16.22 -29.36
N GLY A 271 -29.60 -15.53 -29.27
CA GLY A 271 -28.39 -15.97 -28.59
C GLY A 271 -27.44 -16.80 -29.47
N GLU A 272 -27.69 -16.89 -30.78
CA GLU A 272 -26.82 -17.61 -31.72
C GLU A 272 -25.59 -16.77 -32.12
N ILE A 273 -24.44 -17.43 -32.29
CA ILE A 273 -23.18 -16.77 -32.64
C ILE A 273 -23.22 -16.31 -34.10
N LEU A 274 -22.87 -15.05 -34.34
CA LEU A 274 -22.77 -14.45 -35.66
C LEU A 274 -21.34 -14.62 -36.21
N ASP A 275 -21.14 -15.62 -37.07
CA ASP A 275 -19.81 -16.01 -37.57
C ASP A 275 -19.07 -14.96 -38.42
N ASN A 276 -19.79 -13.98 -38.97
CA ASN A 276 -19.27 -12.99 -39.91
C ASN A 276 -19.18 -11.56 -39.35
N GLN A 277 -19.32 -11.40 -38.03
CA GLN A 277 -19.20 -10.09 -37.39
C GLN A 277 -17.96 -10.04 -36.49
N PRO A 278 -17.24 -8.89 -36.47
CA PRO A 278 -16.12 -8.71 -35.56
C PRO A 278 -16.62 -8.72 -34.11
N THR A 279 -15.79 -9.26 -33.21
CA THR A 279 -16.06 -9.20 -31.77
C THR A 279 -16.07 -7.75 -31.29
N GLU A 280 -16.99 -7.44 -30.38
CA GLU A 280 -17.07 -6.10 -29.79
C GLU A 280 -15.94 -5.87 -28.77
N PRO A 281 -15.19 -4.76 -28.88
CA PRO A 281 -14.18 -4.41 -27.88
C PRO A 281 -14.79 -4.18 -26.51
N LYS A 282 -14.24 -4.86 -25.48
CA LYS A 282 -14.63 -4.69 -24.07
C LYS A 282 -13.42 -4.27 -23.23
N PRO A 283 -12.90 -3.04 -23.41
CA PRO A 283 -11.77 -2.55 -22.61
C PRO A 283 -12.17 -2.36 -21.14
N ILE A 284 -11.25 -2.68 -20.24
CA ILE A 284 -11.41 -2.46 -18.80
C ILE A 284 -10.28 -1.55 -18.35
N SER A 285 -10.62 -0.39 -17.78
CA SER A 285 -9.65 0.57 -17.24
C SER A 285 -9.69 0.68 -15.72
N ARG A 286 -8.53 0.96 -15.11
CA ARG A 286 -8.34 1.22 -13.67
C ARG A 286 -7.31 2.32 -13.47
N PHE A 287 -7.38 2.99 -12.33
CA PHE A 287 -6.45 4.05 -11.97
C PHE A 287 -5.40 3.54 -10.98
N THR A 288 -4.15 3.90 -11.19
CA THR A 288 -3.09 3.71 -10.18
C THR A 288 -3.25 4.72 -9.04
N ALA A 289 -2.58 4.43 -7.91
CA ALA A 289 -2.35 5.44 -6.91
C ALA A 289 -1.51 6.60 -7.47
N ARG A 290 -1.50 7.73 -6.74
CA ARG A 290 -0.67 8.89 -7.08
C ARG A 290 0.81 8.60 -6.83
N ASP A 291 1.67 9.35 -7.50
CA ASP A 291 3.14 9.29 -7.42
C ASP A 291 3.72 7.91 -7.73
N SER A 292 2.97 7.10 -8.48
CA SER A 292 3.42 5.80 -8.96
C SER A 292 4.49 5.97 -10.03
N ALA A 293 5.59 5.23 -9.87
CA ALA A 293 6.64 5.15 -10.87
C ALA A 293 6.40 3.97 -11.83
N TRP A 294 5.78 2.89 -11.34
CA TRP A 294 5.30 1.79 -12.17
C TRP A 294 4.05 1.17 -11.55
N ALA A 295 3.38 0.35 -12.34
CA ALA A 295 2.29 -0.49 -11.90
C ALA A 295 2.52 -1.95 -12.27
N ILE A 296 1.91 -2.86 -11.52
CA ILE A 296 1.87 -4.29 -11.83
C ILE A 296 0.42 -4.76 -11.84
N SER A 297 -0.04 -5.27 -12.97
CA SER A 297 -1.36 -5.90 -13.13
C SER A 297 -1.20 -7.42 -13.04
N ILE A 298 -1.97 -8.07 -12.19
CA ILE A 298 -1.92 -9.53 -12.03
C ILE A 298 -3.19 -10.15 -12.61
N PHE A 299 -2.98 -11.10 -13.53
CA PHE A 299 -4.02 -11.89 -14.17
C PHE A 299 -4.03 -13.30 -13.60
N SER A 300 -5.22 -13.81 -13.28
CA SER A 300 -5.46 -15.18 -12.84
C SER A 300 -6.07 -15.99 -13.99
N PHE A 301 -5.55 -17.19 -14.21
CA PHE A 301 -6.11 -18.19 -15.11
C PHE A 301 -6.54 -19.38 -14.24
N PRO A 302 -7.72 -19.34 -13.60
CA PRO A 302 -8.03 -20.25 -12.50
C PRO A 302 -8.06 -21.73 -12.95
N ALA A 303 -8.63 -22.03 -14.11
CA ALA A 303 -8.70 -23.40 -14.62
C ALA A 303 -7.48 -23.78 -15.49
N GLY A 304 -6.49 -22.89 -15.64
CA GLY A 304 -5.38 -23.03 -16.57
C GLY A 304 -5.66 -22.40 -17.94
N LEU A 305 -4.91 -22.85 -18.96
CA LEU A 305 -5.00 -22.35 -20.33
C LEU A 305 -4.58 -23.46 -21.28
N ILE A 306 -5.55 -24.05 -21.98
CA ILE A 306 -5.33 -25.22 -22.84
C ILE A 306 -6.49 -25.45 -23.81
N LYS A 307 -6.20 -26.16 -24.91
CA LYS A 307 -7.20 -26.86 -25.73
C LYS A 307 -6.98 -28.37 -25.60
N ILE A 308 -8.06 -29.12 -25.46
CA ILE A 308 -8.07 -30.59 -25.49
C ILE A 308 -8.87 -31.01 -26.73
N GLN A 309 -8.22 -31.69 -27.67
CA GLN A 309 -8.86 -32.21 -28.87
C GLN A 309 -9.75 -33.43 -28.55
N GLU A 310 -10.56 -33.87 -29.52
CA GLU A 310 -11.45 -35.04 -29.36
C GLU A 310 -10.68 -36.34 -29.10
N ASP A 311 -9.47 -36.46 -29.63
CA ASP A 311 -8.54 -37.57 -29.39
C ASP A 311 -7.80 -37.47 -28.03
N GLY A 312 -8.05 -36.41 -27.27
CA GLY A 312 -7.39 -36.11 -26.00
C GLY A 312 -6.06 -35.37 -26.13
N ASP A 313 -5.59 -35.06 -27.35
CA ASP A 313 -4.35 -34.29 -27.53
C ASP A 313 -4.47 -32.88 -26.95
N LYS A 314 -3.44 -32.48 -26.20
CA LYS A 314 -3.39 -31.22 -25.47
C LYS A 314 -2.58 -30.20 -26.27
N GLN A 315 -3.19 -29.06 -26.60
CA GLN A 315 -2.54 -27.97 -27.33
C GLN A 315 -2.43 -26.70 -26.49
N ALA A 316 -1.30 -26.00 -26.65
CA ALA A 316 -1.09 -24.71 -26.02
C ALA A 316 -2.06 -23.66 -26.59
N ARG A 317 -2.59 -22.81 -25.73
CA ARG A 317 -3.42 -21.65 -26.14
C ARG A 317 -2.77 -20.35 -25.69
N THR A 318 -3.10 -19.28 -26.41
CA THR A 318 -2.59 -17.93 -26.17
C THR A 318 -3.78 -17.01 -25.91
N VAL A 319 -3.73 -16.27 -24.80
CA VAL A 319 -4.62 -15.12 -24.56
C VAL A 319 -3.84 -13.85 -24.85
N THR A 320 -4.44 -12.95 -25.62
CA THR A 320 -3.81 -11.71 -26.06
C THR A 320 -4.57 -10.51 -25.52
N PHE A 321 -3.84 -9.55 -24.98
CA PHE A 321 -4.37 -8.27 -24.53
C PHE A 321 -3.70 -7.11 -25.26
N LYS A 322 -4.51 -6.22 -25.81
CA LYS A 322 -4.08 -4.84 -26.04
C LYS A 322 -4.03 -4.12 -24.71
N ARG A 323 -3.00 -3.30 -24.53
CA ARG A 323 -2.81 -2.53 -23.31
C ARG A 323 -2.29 -1.15 -23.62
N ARG A 324 -2.78 -0.18 -22.86
CA ARG A 324 -2.40 1.23 -23.00
C ARG A 324 -2.54 1.93 -21.66
N TYR A 325 -1.85 3.05 -21.51
CA TYR A 325 -1.96 3.88 -20.32
C TYR A 325 -1.98 5.36 -20.69
N ARG A 326 -2.47 6.20 -19.79
CA ARG A 326 -2.36 7.66 -19.87
C ARG A 326 -2.23 8.27 -18.50
N LEU A 327 -1.58 9.42 -18.41
CA LEU A 327 -1.55 10.19 -17.18
C LEU A 327 -2.99 10.63 -16.85
N ALA A 328 -3.40 10.52 -15.58
CA ALA A 328 -4.74 10.88 -15.16
C ALA A 328 -5.05 12.34 -15.52
N GLY A 329 -6.17 12.57 -16.19
CA GLY A 329 -6.59 13.89 -16.68
C GLY A 329 -6.02 14.28 -18.05
N VAL A 330 -5.16 13.46 -18.66
CA VAL A 330 -4.69 13.63 -20.04
C VAL A 330 -5.56 12.77 -20.96
N GLU A 331 -5.95 13.28 -22.13
CA GLU A 331 -6.80 12.53 -23.06
C GLU A 331 -6.03 11.48 -23.86
N ALA A 332 -4.79 11.81 -24.27
CA ALA A 332 -3.97 11.00 -25.14
C ALA A 332 -3.49 9.70 -24.47
N TRP A 333 -3.70 8.57 -25.15
CA TRP A 333 -3.24 7.25 -24.72
C TRP A 333 -1.85 6.94 -25.27
N THR A 334 -1.03 6.31 -24.43
CA THR A 334 0.21 5.64 -24.83
C THR A 334 -0.05 4.15 -24.99
N ASN A 335 0.08 3.65 -26.22
CA ASN A 335 -0.09 2.22 -26.51
C ASN A 335 1.18 1.44 -26.15
N LEU A 336 1.00 0.25 -25.59
CA LEU A 336 2.07 -0.69 -25.29
C LEU A 336 2.00 -1.90 -26.23
N PRO A 337 3.10 -2.66 -26.41
CA PRO A 337 3.05 -3.91 -27.15
C PRO A 337 2.06 -4.90 -26.54
N ASP A 338 1.35 -5.65 -27.37
CA ASP A 338 0.36 -6.63 -26.91
C ASP A 338 0.95 -7.63 -25.90
N LEU A 339 0.21 -7.84 -24.80
CA LEU A 339 0.56 -8.84 -23.81
C LEU A 339 0.03 -10.19 -24.27
N ASN A 340 0.94 -11.09 -24.61
CA ASN A 340 0.64 -12.44 -25.09
C ASN A 340 0.96 -13.47 -23.98
N ILE A 341 -0.07 -14.09 -23.43
CA ILE A 341 0.06 -15.12 -22.40
C ILE A 341 -0.23 -16.48 -23.03
N ARG A 342 0.82 -17.29 -23.23
CA ARG A 342 0.73 -18.63 -23.82
C ARG A 342 1.04 -19.72 -22.80
N ASN A 343 0.18 -20.73 -22.71
CA ASN A 343 0.42 -21.88 -21.84
C ASN A 343 -0.26 -23.16 -22.37
N LYS A 344 0.10 -24.31 -21.79
CA LYS A 344 -0.51 -25.63 -22.01
C LYS A 344 -0.74 -26.28 -20.64
N LYS A 345 -1.58 -25.66 -19.81
CA LYS A 345 -1.83 -26.10 -18.42
C LYS A 345 -3.31 -26.38 -18.18
N THR A 346 -3.57 -27.43 -17.42
CA THR A 346 -4.91 -27.77 -16.89
C THR A 346 -5.11 -27.33 -15.44
N VAL A 347 -4.08 -26.73 -14.83
CA VAL A 347 -4.14 -26.12 -13.50
C VAL A 347 -3.97 -24.62 -13.57
N GLY A 348 -4.51 -23.95 -12.55
CA GLY A 348 -4.46 -22.50 -12.47
C GLY A 348 -3.05 -21.94 -12.41
N PHE A 349 -2.89 -20.70 -12.87
CA PHE A 349 -1.63 -19.96 -12.75
C PHE A 349 -1.89 -18.45 -12.78
N PHE A 350 -0.88 -17.67 -12.40
CA PHE A 350 -0.91 -16.21 -12.42
C PHE A 350 0.11 -15.66 -13.40
N ARG A 351 -0.16 -14.46 -13.92
CA ARG A 351 0.80 -13.66 -14.67
C ARG A 351 0.78 -12.23 -14.20
N ALA A 352 1.95 -11.69 -13.91
CA ALA A 352 2.15 -10.27 -13.65
C ALA A 352 2.59 -9.57 -14.92
N ASP A 353 2.00 -8.40 -15.17
CA ASP A 353 2.39 -7.48 -16.21
C ASP A 353 2.86 -6.17 -15.59
N ARG A 354 4.09 -5.75 -15.86
CA ARG A 354 4.68 -4.51 -15.34
C ARG A 354 4.63 -3.42 -16.40
N ILE A 355 4.18 -2.23 -15.99
CA ILE A 355 4.19 -1.02 -16.81
C ILE A 355 4.97 0.06 -16.06
N ASP A 356 6.12 0.45 -16.59
CA ASP A 356 6.91 1.58 -16.10
C ASP A 356 6.44 2.90 -16.73
N PHE A 357 6.33 3.94 -15.91
CA PHE A 357 5.90 5.25 -16.36
C PHE A 357 7.10 6.19 -16.56
N PRO A 358 7.03 7.10 -17.55
CA PRO A 358 8.13 8.01 -17.83
C PRO A 358 8.37 9.02 -16.70
N VAL A 359 7.31 9.38 -15.98
CA VAL A 359 7.34 10.28 -14.82
C VAL A 359 6.41 9.77 -13.73
N ARG A 360 6.66 10.16 -12.48
CA ARG A 360 5.75 9.84 -11.38
C ARG A 360 4.40 10.51 -11.56
N GLY A 361 3.33 9.78 -11.28
CA GLY A 361 1.97 10.32 -11.36
C GLY A 361 0.91 9.29 -11.00
N ALA A 362 -0.35 9.71 -11.15
CA ALA A 362 -1.47 8.77 -11.22
C ALA A 362 -1.77 8.50 -12.70
N TYR A 363 -1.97 7.24 -13.04
CA TYR A 363 -2.20 6.80 -14.41
C TYR A 363 -3.50 6.02 -14.52
N GLU A 364 -4.18 6.16 -15.64
CA GLU A 364 -5.22 5.21 -16.04
C GLU A 364 -4.55 4.14 -16.92
N ILE A 365 -4.74 2.87 -16.57
CA ILE A 365 -4.29 1.73 -17.34
C ILE A 365 -5.52 1.00 -17.86
N GLU A 366 -5.49 0.62 -19.13
CA GLU A 366 -6.55 -0.12 -19.79
C GLU A 366 -6.02 -1.41 -20.41
N TYR A 367 -6.77 -2.50 -20.23
CA TYR A 367 -6.56 -3.77 -20.91
C TYR A 367 -7.82 -4.15 -21.69
N GLU A 368 -7.63 -4.58 -22.94
CA GLU A 368 -8.66 -5.12 -23.81
C GLU A 368 -8.21 -6.50 -24.27
N ARG A 369 -8.99 -7.54 -23.97
CA ARG A 369 -8.73 -8.89 -24.48
C ARG A 369 -9.14 -8.95 -25.95
N THR A 370 -8.24 -9.37 -26.82
CA THR A 370 -8.48 -9.50 -28.27
C THR A 370 -8.59 -10.94 -28.75
N SER A 371 -8.07 -11.89 -27.98
CA SER A 371 -8.29 -13.32 -28.22
C SER A 371 -9.64 -13.76 -27.67
N VAL A 372 -10.42 -14.52 -28.43
CA VAL A 372 -11.74 -14.99 -28.02
C VAL A 372 -11.71 -15.75 -26.68
N SER A 373 -12.73 -15.56 -25.84
CA SER A 373 -12.87 -16.19 -24.51
C SER A 373 -13.78 -17.42 -24.48
N GLU A 374 -14.38 -17.79 -25.59
CA GLU A 374 -15.29 -18.93 -25.72
C GLU A 374 -15.01 -19.72 -27.01
N PRO A 375 -15.29 -21.03 -27.03
CA PRO A 375 -15.24 -21.83 -28.25
C PRO A 375 -16.44 -21.51 -29.17
N LYS A 376 -16.32 -21.78 -30.46
CA LYS A 376 -17.48 -21.80 -31.36
C LYS A 376 -18.38 -23.00 -31.07
N LYS A 377 -19.68 -22.86 -31.34
CA LYS A 377 -20.66 -23.95 -31.26
C LYS A 377 -20.22 -25.07 -32.23
N ASN A 378 -20.29 -26.33 -31.80
CA ASN A 378 -19.91 -27.55 -32.57
C ASN A 378 -18.41 -27.85 -32.74
N GLU A 379 -17.51 -27.19 -32.01
CA GLU A 379 -16.16 -27.72 -31.87
C GLU A 379 -16.16 -28.87 -30.85
N GLY A 380 -15.91 -30.12 -31.26
CA GLY A 380 -15.81 -31.24 -30.30
C GLY A 380 -14.57 -31.21 -29.40
N SER A 381 -13.71 -30.20 -29.59
CA SER A 381 -12.60 -29.89 -28.67
C SER A 381 -13.08 -29.14 -27.43
N GLN A 382 -12.48 -29.45 -26.28
CA GLN A 382 -12.69 -28.71 -25.04
C GLN A 382 -11.67 -27.57 -24.88
N TYR A 383 -12.11 -26.48 -24.27
CA TYR A 383 -11.32 -25.26 -24.14
C TYR A 383 -11.31 -24.76 -22.71
N VAL A 384 -10.14 -24.31 -22.26
CA VAL A 384 -9.98 -23.56 -21.01
C VAL A 384 -9.35 -22.22 -21.33
N LEU A 385 -10.14 -21.15 -21.22
CA LEU A 385 -9.79 -19.80 -21.70
C LEU A 385 -10.06 -18.69 -20.67
N ASN A 386 -10.56 -19.04 -19.48
CA ASN A 386 -10.98 -18.06 -18.47
C ASN A 386 -9.78 -17.28 -17.94
N CYS A 387 -9.93 -15.96 -17.88
CA CYS A 387 -8.92 -15.06 -17.37
C CYS A 387 -9.59 -13.93 -16.58
N THR A 388 -9.07 -13.63 -15.40
CA THR A 388 -9.58 -12.58 -14.52
C THR A 388 -8.44 -11.62 -14.18
N TRP A 389 -8.67 -10.31 -14.32
CA TRP A 389 -7.77 -9.31 -13.76
C TRP A 389 -8.03 -9.19 -12.26
N VAL A 390 -7.12 -9.73 -11.45
CA VAL A 390 -7.34 -9.90 -10.00
C VAL A 390 -6.78 -8.76 -9.17
N VAL A 391 -5.65 -8.18 -9.57
CA VAL A 391 -4.94 -7.17 -8.77
C VAL A 391 -4.32 -6.10 -9.66
N LEU A 392 -4.34 -4.85 -9.18
CA LEU A 392 -3.50 -3.76 -9.65
C LEU A 392 -2.65 -3.24 -8.48
N GLN A 393 -1.34 -3.25 -8.66
CA GLN A 393 -0.37 -2.72 -7.70
C GLN A 393 0.21 -1.43 -8.22
N SER A 394 0.19 -0.42 -7.36
CA SER A 394 0.80 0.88 -7.61
C SER A 394 2.08 0.99 -6.79
N TRP A 395 3.22 1.16 -7.47
CA TRP A 395 4.52 1.12 -6.84
C TRP A 395 5.18 2.48 -6.78
N ARG A 396 5.79 2.78 -5.63
CA ARG A 396 6.62 3.97 -5.43
C ARG A 396 7.99 3.54 -4.88
N PRO A 397 9.10 3.89 -5.55
CA PRO A 397 10.46 3.47 -5.15
C PRO A 397 10.99 4.28 -3.98
N GLU A 398 10.22 4.33 -2.90
CA GLU A 398 10.61 4.86 -1.61
C GLU A 398 10.64 3.73 -0.61
N TYR A 399 11.61 3.81 0.30
CA TYR A 399 11.57 2.99 1.50
C TYR A 399 10.26 3.26 2.26
N PRO A 400 9.47 2.23 2.58
CA PRO A 400 8.11 2.42 3.11
C PRO A 400 8.08 2.87 4.57
N PHE A 401 9.16 2.72 5.32
CA PHE A 401 9.21 3.06 6.74
C PHE A 401 9.97 4.37 6.96
N ASN A 402 9.23 5.46 7.19
CA ASN A 402 9.78 6.78 7.50
C ASN A 402 9.38 7.23 8.91
N TYR A 403 9.67 6.39 9.91
CA TYR A 403 9.43 6.69 11.31
C TYR A 403 10.73 7.20 11.97
N ARG A 404 10.63 8.31 12.72
CA ARG A 404 11.81 9.04 13.22
C ARG A 404 12.58 8.32 14.33
N LYS A 405 11.96 7.32 14.97
CA LYS A 405 12.56 6.56 16.06
C LYS A 405 12.83 5.12 15.59
N PRO A 406 13.87 4.46 16.14
CA PRO A 406 14.11 3.06 15.85
C PRO A 406 12.90 2.20 16.24
N VAL A 407 12.45 1.37 15.30
CA VAL A 407 11.35 0.43 15.49
C VAL A 407 11.82 -0.97 15.13
N ALA A 408 11.31 -1.93 15.89
CA ALA A 408 11.54 -3.34 15.65
C ALA A 408 10.53 -3.86 14.62
N LEU A 409 11.03 -4.49 13.56
CA LEU A 409 10.26 -4.92 12.39
C LEU A 409 10.65 -6.34 12.01
N THR A 410 9.69 -7.14 11.58
CA THR A 410 9.96 -8.43 10.93
C THR A 410 9.33 -8.42 9.54
N ALA A 411 10.13 -8.59 8.50
CA ALA A 411 9.66 -8.81 7.14
C ALA A 411 9.61 -10.30 6.82
N LEU A 412 8.53 -10.70 6.16
CA LEU A 412 8.31 -12.07 5.69
C LEU A 412 7.98 -12.07 4.21
N ARG A 413 8.63 -12.98 3.48
CA ARG A 413 8.25 -13.36 2.11
C ARG A 413 7.96 -14.85 2.11
N ILE A 414 6.73 -15.23 1.82
CA ILE A 414 6.25 -16.61 1.92
C ILE A 414 5.72 -17.07 0.57
N LYS A 415 6.19 -18.22 0.08
CA LYS A 415 5.63 -18.87 -1.11
C LYS A 415 4.30 -19.55 -0.76
N ALA A 416 3.29 -19.37 -1.62
CA ALA A 416 2.07 -20.14 -1.54
C ALA A 416 2.36 -21.61 -1.86
N THR A 417 2.02 -22.50 -0.94
CA THR A 417 2.27 -23.94 -1.04
C THR A 417 1.08 -24.72 -0.48
N HIS A 418 1.09 -26.05 -0.56
CA HIS A 418 0.06 -26.86 0.09
C HIS A 418 -0.06 -26.60 1.61
N GLN A 419 1.06 -26.27 2.27
CA GLN A 419 1.07 -25.96 3.71
C GLN A 419 0.58 -24.54 4.01
N LEU A 420 0.77 -23.63 3.06
CA LEU A 420 0.53 -22.20 3.19
C LEU A 420 -0.37 -21.73 2.05
N ASN A 421 -1.66 -21.95 2.24
CA ASN A 421 -2.72 -21.69 1.26
C ASN A 421 -3.93 -21.06 1.94
N GLY A 422 -4.64 -20.18 1.24
CA GLY A 422 -5.78 -19.45 1.79
C GLY A 422 -5.36 -18.36 2.77
N THR A 423 -6.14 -18.17 3.83
CA THR A 423 -5.83 -17.18 4.87
C THR A 423 -4.75 -17.72 5.79
N LEU A 424 -3.62 -17.02 5.87
CA LEU A 424 -2.56 -17.35 6.82
C LEU A 424 -3.01 -17.01 8.24
N ASP A 425 -2.64 -17.90 9.17
CA ASP A 425 -2.80 -17.70 10.61
C ASP A 425 -1.95 -16.50 11.09
N THR A 426 -2.21 -16.06 12.32
CA THR A 426 -1.57 -14.91 12.93
C THR A 426 -0.08 -15.14 13.14
N PHE A 427 0.75 -14.32 12.50
CA PHE A 427 2.18 -14.23 12.80
C PHE A 427 2.38 -13.69 14.20
N ASN A 428 3.13 -14.43 15.02
CA ASN A 428 3.42 -14.07 16.40
C ASN A 428 4.82 -14.50 16.81
N THR A 429 5.36 -13.85 17.83
CA THR A 429 6.73 -14.02 18.33
C THR A 429 6.75 -13.95 19.85
N LEU A 430 7.83 -14.43 20.44
CA LEU A 430 8.18 -14.12 21.82
C LEU A 430 9.04 -12.86 21.83
N ASP A 431 8.42 -11.76 22.25
CA ASP A 431 9.06 -10.45 22.32
C ASP A 431 9.51 -10.17 23.76
N LYS A 432 10.77 -9.78 23.91
CA LYS A 432 11.38 -9.37 25.16
C LYS A 432 11.86 -7.92 25.08
N ARG A 433 11.33 -7.08 25.96
CA ARG A 433 11.75 -5.68 26.06
C ARG A 433 13.19 -5.61 26.55
N ILE A 434 14.05 -4.97 25.75
CA ILE A 434 15.34 -4.47 26.22
C ILE A 434 15.09 -3.11 26.90
N ALA A 435 15.43 -3.02 28.19
CA ALA A 435 15.26 -1.82 28.99
C ALA A 435 16.42 -1.68 30.00
N PRO A 436 16.60 -0.50 30.61
CA PRO A 436 17.50 -0.35 31.76
C PRO A 436 17.05 -1.29 32.88
N ASP A 437 17.94 -2.16 33.32
CA ASP A 437 17.69 -3.14 34.38
C ASP A 437 18.78 -3.06 35.44
N TRP A 438 18.39 -3.01 36.71
CA TRP A 438 19.33 -2.88 37.82
C TRP A 438 20.14 -4.15 38.00
N ASP A 439 21.46 -3.99 38.05
CA ASP A 439 22.40 -5.05 38.30
C ASP A 439 23.12 -4.82 39.63
N ALA A 440 22.63 -5.44 40.69
CA ALA A 440 23.17 -5.32 42.05
C ALA A 440 24.64 -5.77 42.17
N GLY A 441 25.11 -6.64 41.27
CA GLY A 441 26.51 -7.09 41.28
C GLY A 441 27.49 -6.00 40.85
N SER A 442 27.12 -5.24 39.82
CA SER A 442 27.90 -4.07 39.35
C SER A 442 27.50 -2.75 40.00
N GLY A 443 26.34 -2.69 40.66
CA GLY A 443 25.78 -1.45 41.20
C GLY A 443 25.36 -0.45 40.11
N THR A 444 24.97 -0.94 38.93
CA THR A 444 24.62 -0.09 37.78
C THR A 444 23.35 -0.53 37.07
N TRP A 445 22.71 0.39 36.36
CA TRP A 445 21.63 0.08 35.42
C TRP A 445 22.22 -0.30 34.07
N ILE A 446 21.97 -1.53 33.61
CA ILE A 446 22.47 -2.03 32.33
C ILE A 446 21.32 -2.29 31.36
N SER A 447 21.57 -2.16 30.05
CA SER A 447 20.57 -2.44 29.03
C SER A 447 20.51 -3.94 28.77
N ARG A 448 19.41 -4.61 29.19
CA ARG A 448 19.19 -6.04 28.92
C ARG A 448 17.69 -6.38 28.82
N ALA A 449 17.39 -7.58 28.33
CA ALA A 449 16.04 -8.12 28.36
C ALA A 449 15.58 -8.26 29.82
N THR A 450 14.43 -7.68 30.15
CA THR A 450 13.92 -7.71 31.52
C THR A 450 12.41 -7.80 31.57
N LYS A 451 11.91 -8.46 32.62
CA LYS A 451 10.50 -8.53 33.00
C LYS A 451 10.20 -7.77 34.29
N ASN A 452 11.21 -7.15 34.90
CA ASN A 452 11.06 -6.49 36.19
C ASN A 452 10.17 -5.23 36.03
N PRO A 453 9.07 -5.11 36.79
CA PRO A 453 8.18 -3.96 36.72
C PRO A 453 8.87 -2.61 36.98
N ALA A 454 9.87 -2.56 37.87
CA ALA A 454 10.62 -1.34 38.16
C ALA A 454 11.38 -0.84 36.92
N SER A 455 12.01 -1.75 36.19
CA SER A 455 12.69 -1.48 34.90
C SER A 455 11.70 -0.98 33.84
N GLY A 456 10.51 -1.58 33.78
CA GLY A 456 9.45 -1.16 32.88
C GLY A 456 8.94 0.26 33.18
N ALA A 457 8.71 0.58 34.45
CA ALA A 457 8.30 1.92 34.89
C ALA A 457 9.40 2.96 34.62
N LEU A 458 10.66 2.63 34.87
CA LEU A 458 11.79 3.52 34.55
C LEU A 458 11.87 3.79 33.04
N PHE A 459 11.69 2.77 32.21
CA PHE A 459 11.60 2.94 30.76
C PHE A 459 10.38 3.78 30.37
N ALA A 460 9.23 3.66 31.02
CA ALA A 460 8.06 4.49 30.73
C ALA A 460 8.26 5.98 31.06
N LEU A 461 9.19 6.33 31.95
CA LEU A 461 9.54 7.73 32.27
C LEU A 461 10.61 8.31 31.33
N ARG A 462 11.47 7.46 30.76
CA ARG A 462 12.68 7.86 30.00
C ARG A 462 12.67 7.43 28.53
N GLY A 463 11.70 6.62 28.11
CA GLY A 463 11.73 5.88 26.86
C GLY A 463 11.74 6.76 25.61
N PRO A 464 12.29 6.27 24.49
CA PRO A 464 12.53 7.05 23.27
C PRO A 464 11.26 7.53 22.56
N GLY A 465 10.09 7.02 22.96
CA GLY A 465 8.77 7.39 22.43
C GLY A 465 8.14 8.62 23.08
N LEU A 466 8.72 9.14 24.17
CA LEU A 466 8.16 10.29 24.88
C LEU A 466 8.51 11.61 24.19
N TYR A 467 7.54 12.52 24.12
CA TYR A 467 7.78 13.91 23.69
C TYR A 467 8.68 14.68 24.68
N ARG A 468 8.56 14.37 25.98
CA ARG A 468 9.39 14.89 27.07
C ARG A 468 9.75 13.75 28.01
N ALA A 469 10.93 13.18 27.82
CA ALA A 469 11.51 12.24 28.78
C ALA A 469 11.86 12.97 30.07
N ARG A 470 11.71 12.29 31.21
CA ARG A 470 12.14 12.83 32.50
C ARG A 470 13.66 12.81 32.59
N PRO A 471 14.30 13.94 32.96
CA PRO A 471 15.73 13.96 33.17
C PRO A 471 16.09 13.18 34.45
N ASP A 472 17.34 12.73 34.53
CA ASP A 472 17.80 11.82 35.58
C ASP A 472 17.74 12.46 36.99
N ASP A 473 17.85 13.78 37.09
CA ASP A 473 17.72 14.55 38.34
C ASP A 473 16.27 14.65 38.85
N GLU A 474 15.28 14.37 38.02
CA GLU A 474 13.87 14.27 38.41
C GLU A 474 13.45 12.84 38.81
N ILE A 475 14.39 11.88 38.83
CA ILE A 475 14.11 10.46 39.09
C ILE A 475 14.82 10.00 40.37
N ASP A 476 14.05 9.45 41.30
CA ASP A 476 14.57 8.81 42.51
C ASP A 476 15.13 7.43 42.18
N PHE A 477 16.36 7.38 41.68
CA PHE A 477 17.04 6.12 41.35
C PHE A 477 17.18 5.16 42.54
N PRO A 478 17.52 5.60 43.77
CA PRO A 478 17.52 4.74 44.95
C PRO A 478 16.17 4.03 45.15
N ALA A 479 15.05 4.74 45.06
CA ALA A 479 13.74 4.11 45.19
C ALA A 479 13.46 3.08 44.08
N PHE A 480 13.91 3.33 42.84
CA PHE A 480 13.81 2.35 41.76
C PHE A 480 14.71 1.13 41.96
N GLN A 481 15.89 1.29 42.57
CA GLN A 481 16.79 0.19 42.90
C GLN A 481 16.16 -0.71 43.97
N ASP A 482 15.66 -0.12 45.07
CA ASP A 482 14.95 -0.84 46.13
C ASP A 482 13.72 -1.59 45.59
N TRP A 483 12.94 -0.92 44.73
CA TRP A 483 11.78 -1.54 44.09
C TRP A 483 12.19 -2.69 43.15
N HIS A 484 13.26 -2.54 42.39
CA HIS A 484 13.77 -3.59 41.51
C HIS A 484 14.18 -4.84 42.30
N GLU A 485 14.93 -4.66 43.39
CA GLU A 485 15.38 -5.74 44.26
C GLU A 485 14.19 -6.43 44.95
N PHE A 486 13.18 -5.67 45.37
CA PHE A 486 11.92 -6.20 45.85
C PHE A 486 11.22 -7.08 44.79
N CYS A 487 11.08 -6.58 43.55
CA CYS A 487 10.49 -7.34 42.45
C CYS A 487 11.27 -8.62 42.16
N LYS A 488 12.61 -8.57 42.18
CA LYS A 488 13.48 -9.75 42.00
C LYS A 488 13.28 -10.77 43.12
N ALA A 489 13.22 -10.33 44.38
CA ALA A 489 13.00 -11.20 45.54
C ALA A 489 11.62 -11.87 45.50
N LYS A 490 10.59 -11.15 45.02
CA LYS A 490 9.21 -11.64 44.88
C LYS A 490 8.94 -12.41 43.58
N ARG A 491 9.91 -12.48 42.67
CA ARG A 491 9.80 -13.12 41.35
C ARG A 491 8.67 -12.55 40.48
N LEU A 492 8.46 -11.23 40.59
CA LEU A 492 7.48 -10.50 39.79
C LEU A 492 7.91 -10.33 38.33
#